data_AF-A0A955WT34-F1
#
_entry.id   AF-A0A955WT34-F1
#
_cell.length_a   1.000
_cell.length_b   1.000
_cell.length_c   1.000
_cell.angle_alpha   90.00
_cell.angle_beta   90.00
_cell.angle_gamma   90.00
#
_symmetry.space_group_name_H-M   'P 1'
#
loop_
_entity.id
_entity.type
_entity.pdbx_description
1 polymer ?
#
loop_
_entity_poly.entity_id
_entity_poly.type
_entity_poly.pdbx_seq_one_letter_code
_entity_poly.pdbx_strand_id
1 'polypeptide(L)'
;MLIDSSEDWSTPYVRSPFGAEPKPLDPDASAVEEPSVPTPLGTWTPSAIRRTARLLDEWTREGDPRAEILAASCQAEAARQGSMFARAAIVALVDVQPPALIEAIASTRARHLVGTLAKAVRFEQASDPVRIALANTVGELGGEAAIDLLEGWLIAKDLSPSVKHELRFALALARRRTERL
;
A
#
# COMPACT_ATOMS: atom_id res chain seq x y z
N MET A 1 -0.37 45.28 38.91
CA MET A 1 0.33 46.46 38.34
C MET A 1 1.81 46.09 38.32
N LEU A 2 2.38 45.67 37.17
CA LEU A 2 3.04 46.51 36.14
C LEU A 2 4.19 47.32 36.80
N ILE A 3 5.49 47.28 36.45
CA ILE A 3 6.29 46.94 35.25
C ILE A 3 7.78 46.82 35.69
N ASP A 4 8.60 45.96 35.06
CA ASP A 4 9.96 46.25 34.48
C ASP A 4 10.55 44.96 33.88
N SER A 5 10.77 44.80 32.56
CA SER A 5 11.67 45.43 31.57
C SER A 5 13.11 44.90 31.60
N SER A 6 13.53 44.50 30.40
CA SER A 6 14.90 44.36 29.84
C SER A 6 15.88 43.32 30.40
N GLU A 7 16.16 42.37 29.50
CA GLU A 7 17.48 41.86 29.11
C GLU A 7 18.32 41.11 30.16
N ASP A 8 18.53 39.81 29.95
CA ASP A 8 19.90 39.37 29.70
C ASP A 8 20.00 38.05 28.93
N TRP A 9 21.04 37.98 28.12
CA TRP A 9 21.38 36.91 27.20
C TRP A 9 22.09 35.79 27.94
N SER A 10 21.62 34.55 27.84
CA SER A 10 22.48 33.37 28.05
C SER A 10 21.88 32.10 27.48
N THR A 11 22.25 31.81 26.23
CA THR A 11 22.29 30.45 25.69
C THR A 11 23.25 29.58 26.50
N PRO A 12 22.87 28.38 26.98
CA PRO A 12 23.85 27.45 27.51
C PRO A 12 24.60 26.79 26.34
N TYR A 13 25.86 27.19 26.16
CA TYR A 13 26.82 26.49 25.31
C TYR A 13 27.07 25.07 25.84
N VAL A 14 26.74 24.05 25.03
CA VAL A 14 27.24 22.69 25.25
C VAL A 14 28.64 22.61 24.64
N ARG A 15 29.65 22.49 25.51
CA ARG A 15 31.04 22.18 25.13
C ARG A 15 31.11 20.79 24.50
N SER A 16 31.47 20.71 23.21
CA SER A 16 31.92 19.48 22.57
C SER A 16 33.36 19.17 22.98
N PRO A 17 33.73 17.91 23.32
CA PRO A 17 35.06 17.57 23.82
C PRO A 17 36.12 17.36 22.72
N PHE A 18 35.82 17.64 21.46
CA PHE A 18 36.76 17.49 20.35
C PHE A 18 37.03 18.84 19.69
N GLY A 19 38.27 19.33 19.85
CA GLY A 19 38.73 20.59 19.29
C GLY A 19 38.88 20.57 17.78
N ALA A 20 37.80 20.92 17.08
CA ALA A 20 37.87 21.40 15.70
C ALA A 20 37.04 22.68 15.62
N GLU A 21 37.66 23.76 15.11
CA GLU A 21 36.96 25.01 14.81
C GLU A 21 35.79 24.74 13.85
N PRO A 22 34.60 25.32 14.09
CA PRO A 22 33.51 25.23 13.12
C PRO A 22 33.90 26.03 11.88
N LYS A 23 34.22 25.31 10.80
CA LYS A 23 34.40 25.90 9.46
C LYS A 23 33.04 26.49 9.02
N PRO A 24 32.99 27.72 8.48
CA PRO A 24 31.74 28.30 8.00
C PRO A 24 31.13 27.41 6.91
N LEU A 25 29.83 27.12 7.05
CA LEU A 25 29.04 26.43 6.03
C LEU A 25 29.02 27.28 4.76
N ASP A 26 29.49 26.69 3.65
CA ASP A 26 29.30 27.27 2.31
C ASP A 26 27.79 27.47 2.07
N PRO A 27 27.33 28.70 1.74
CA PRO A 27 25.91 28.96 1.47
C PRO A 27 25.42 28.29 0.18
N ASP A 28 26.31 27.69 -0.62
CA ASP A 28 26.00 27.00 -1.88
C ASP A 28 25.97 25.46 -1.77
N ALA A 29 26.05 24.88 -0.57
CA ALA A 29 25.94 23.43 -0.39
C ALA A 29 24.48 22.93 -0.29
N SER A 30 23.51 23.64 -0.87
CA SER A 30 22.11 23.21 -1.00
C SER A 30 21.81 22.77 -2.41
N ALA A 31 22.03 21.49 -2.70
CA ALA A 31 21.20 20.68 -3.59
C ALA A 31 21.72 19.23 -3.57
N VAL A 32 21.59 18.55 -2.43
CA VAL A 32 21.37 17.12 -2.52
C VAL A 32 19.95 17.01 -3.06
N GLU A 33 19.79 16.68 -4.34
CA GLU A 33 18.48 16.31 -4.89
C GLU A 33 17.98 15.13 -4.06
N GLU A 34 17.12 15.41 -3.08
CA GLU A 34 16.29 14.38 -2.49
C GLU A 34 15.57 13.71 -3.67
N PRO A 35 15.64 12.38 -3.82
CA PRO A 35 14.89 11.70 -4.86
C PRO A 35 13.44 12.08 -4.66
N SER A 36 12.88 12.82 -5.62
CA SER A 36 11.51 13.33 -5.56
C SER A 36 10.56 12.15 -5.35
N VAL A 37 10.18 11.93 -4.10
CA VAL A 37 9.06 11.06 -3.76
C VAL A 37 7.85 11.74 -4.39
N PRO A 38 7.09 11.07 -5.28
CA PRO A 38 5.88 11.66 -5.82
C PRO A 38 4.96 12.03 -4.66
N THR A 39 4.89 13.33 -4.35
CA THR A 39 3.86 13.95 -3.52
C THR A 39 2.52 13.44 -4.03
N PRO A 40 1.54 13.04 -3.19
CA PRO A 40 0.31 12.39 -3.65
C PRO A 40 -0.29 13.17 -4.84
N LEU A 41 -0.09 12.60 -6.03
CA LEU A 41 -0.16 13.28 -7.31
C LEU A 41 -1.63 13.47 -7.70
N GLY A 42 -2.24 14.59 -7.30
CA GLY A 42 -3.51 15.06 -7.84
C GLY A 42 -4.70 14.10 -7.69
N THR A 43 -5.76 14.36 -8.46
CA THR A 43 -6.94 13.49 -8.52
C THR A 43 -6.56 12.09 -8.97
N TRP A 44 -6.83 11.08 -8.14
CA TRP A 44 -6.74 9.66 -8.49
C TRP A 44 -7.81 9.25 -9.49
N THR A 45 -7.63 9.71 -10.72
CA THR A 45 -8.45 9.31 -11.85
C THR A 45 -8.15 7.86 -12.24
N PRO A 46 -9.04 7.18 -12.99
CA PRO A 46 -8.76 5.83 -13.50
C PRO A 46 -7.46 5.73 -14.30
N SER A 47 -7.08 6.79 -15.02
CA SER A 47 -5.81 6.84 -15.76
C SER A 47 -4.59 6.97 -14.85
N ALA A 48 -4.69 7.73 -13.76
CA ALA A 48 -3.63 7.78 -12.75
C ALA A 48 -3.44 6.42 -12.09
N ILE A 49 -4.53 5.74 -11.71
CA ILE A 49 -4.47 4.40 -11.10
C ILE A 49 -3.83 3.37 -12.04
N ARG A 50 -4.15 3.40 -13.34
CA ARG A 50 -3.48 2.53 -14.33
C ARG A 50 -1.98 2.80 -14.45
N ARG A 51 -1.57 4.06 -14.45
CA ARG A 51 -0.14 4.42 -14.46
C ARG A 51 0.54 3.91 -13.19
N THR A 52 -0.07 4.15 -12.04
CA THR A 52 0.42 3.67 -10.74
C THR A 52 0.55 2.14 -10.70
N ALA A 53 -0.40 1.41 -11.27
CA ALA A 53 -0.32 -0.05 -11.36
C ALA A 53 0.90 -0.52 -12.15
N ARG A 54 1.22 0.13 -13.27
CA ARG A 54 2.40 -0.21 -14.08
C ARG A 54 3.70 0.11 -13.36
N LEU A 55 3.78 1.28 -12.71
CA LEU A 55 4.94 1.66 -11.91
C LEU A 55 5.15 0.71 -10.73
N LEU A 56 4.07 0.31 -10.04
CA LEU A 56 4.16 -0.68 -8.97
C LEU A 56 4.69 -2.02 -9.49
N ASP A 57 4.19 -2.51 -10.64
CA ASP A 57 4.67 -3.76 -11.22
C ASP A 57 6.16 -3.68 -11.62
N GLU A 58 6.53 -2.62 -12.31
CA GLU A 58 7.90 -2.35 -12.77
C GLU A 58 8.88 -2.25 -11.59
N TRP A 59 8.64 -1.33 -10.66
CA TRP A 59 9.51 -1.10 -9.51
C TRP A 59 9.58 -2.31 -8.57
N THR A 60 8.49 -3.07 -8.43
CA THR A 60 8.51 -4.32 -7.65
C THR A 60 9.42 -5.36 -8.29
N ARG A 61 9.38 -5.50 -9.62
CA ARG A 61 10.28 -6.43 -10.34
C ARG A 61 11.74 -6.01 -10.26
N GLU A 62 12.00 -4.71 -10.18
CA GLU A 62 13.35 -4.14 -10.05
C GLU A 62 13.88 -4.14 -8.61
N GLY A 63 13.03 -4.41 -7.61
CA GLY A 63 13.38 -4.30 -6.20
C GLY A 63 13.61 -2.84 -5.77
N ASP A 64 12.98 -1.88 -6.45
CA ASP A 64 13.12 -0.46 -6.15
C ASP A 64 12.30 -0.10 -4.89
N PRO A 65 12.94 0.51 -3.87
CA PRO A 65 12.27 0.88 -2.62
C PRO A 65 11.11 1.86 -2.80
N ARG A 66 11.04 2.59 -3.91
CA ARG A 66 9.91 3.48 -4.23
C ARG A 66 8.60 2.71 -4.43
N ALA A 67 8.67 1.42 -4.76
CA ALA A 67 7.48 0.56 -4.85
C ALA A 67 6.72 0.52 -3.52
N GLU A 68 7.42 0.43 -2.39
CA GLU A 68 6.81 0.39 -1.06
C GLU A 68 6.11 1.69 -0.71
N ILE A 69 6.74 2.83 -1.03
CA ILE A 69 6.16 4.16 -0.81
C ILE A 69 4.89 4.35 -1.65
N LEU A 70 4.92 3.89 -2.90
CA LEU A 70 3.78 3.96 -3.80
C LEU A 70 2.66 3.01 -3.36
N ALA A 71 2.99 1.83 -2.83
CA ALA A 71 2.05 0.88 -2.26
C ALA A 71 1.33 1.47 -1.04
N ALA A 72 2.08 2.08 -0.11
CA ALA A 72 1.51 2.77 1.04
C ALA A 72 0.58 3.93 0.62
N SER A 73 0.96 4.67 -0.42
CA SER A 73 0.11 5.73 -1.00
C SER A 73 -1.19 5.17 -1.58
N CYS A 74 -1.15 4.02 -2.26
CA CYS A 74 -2.35 3.33 -2.75
C CYS A 74 -3.26 2.90 -1.60
N GLN A 75 -2.70 2.34 -0.52
CA GLN A 75 -3.48 1.93 0.66
C GLN A 75 -4.16 3.13 1.34
N ALA A 76 -3.42 4.24 1.51
CA ALA A 76 -3.97 5.46 2.08
C ALA A 76 -5.13 6.02 1.22
N GLU A 77 -4.98 6.01 -0.10
CA GLU A 77 -6.05 6.48 -0.99
C GLU A 77 -7.23 5.54 -1.03
N ALA A 78 -6.98 4.23 -1.03
CA ALA A 78 -8.02 3.22 -0.96
C ALA A 78 -8.90 3.39 0.30
N ALA A 79 -8.28 3.67 1.45
CA ALA A 79 -9.00 3.97 2.67
C ALA A 79 -9.84 5.26 2.57
N ARG A 80 -9.37 6.27 1.81
CA ARG A 80 -10.05 7.57 1.64
C ARG A 80 -11.21 7.51 0.64
N GLN A 81 -11.01 6.89 -0.53
CA GLN A 81 -12.00 6.88 -1.61
C GLN A 81 -12.90 5.64 -1.62
N GLY A 82 -12.52 4.61 -0.87
CA GLY A 82 -13.27 3.38 -0.74
C GLY A 82 -13.58 2.74 -2.09
N SER A 83 -14.87 2.53 -2.36
CA SER A 83 -15.33 1.80 -3.55
C SER A 83 -14.97 2.45 -4.89
N MET A 84 -14.76 3.77 -4.95
CA MET A 84 -14.34 4.44 -6.19
C MET A 84 -12.93 4.03 -6.59
N PHE A 85 -12.00 4.05 -5.62
CA PHE A 85 -10.65 3.54 -5.82
C PHE A 85 -10.68 2.06 -6.18
N ALA A 86 -11.42 1.23 -5.43
CA ALA A 86 -11.50 -0.21 -5.71
C ALA A 86 -11.93 -0.50 -7.15
N ARG A 87 -12.97 0.18 -7.66
CA ARG A 87 -13.44 -0.03 -9.05
C ARG A 87 -12.37 0.32 -10.07
N ALA A 88 -11.71 1.46 -9.92
CA ALA A 88 -10.67 1.89 -10.84
C ALA A 88 -9.41 1.00 -10.75
N ALA A 89 -9.03 0.55 -9.53
CA ALA A 89 -7.95 -0.40 -9.32
C ALA A 89 -8.26 -1.75 -9.99
N ILE A 90 -9.46 -2.30 -9.80
CA ILE A 90 -9.89 -3.56 -10.45
C ILE A 90 -9.80 -3.46 -11.98
N VAL A 91 -10.17 -2.32 -12.57
CA VAL A 91 -10.00 -2.11 -14.01
C VAL A 91 -8.52 -2.12 -14.42
N ALA A 92 -7.64 -1.52 -13.63
CA ALA A 92 -6.21 -1.55 -13.90
C ALA A 92 -5.60 -2.97 -13.78
N LEU A 93 -6.15 -3.80 -12.89
CA LEU A 93 -5.71 -5.20 -12.67
C LEU A 93 -5.92 -6.14 -13.87
N VAL A 94 -6.69 -5.71 -14.87
CA VAL A 94 -6.86 -6.48 -16.13
C VAL A 94 -5.57 -6.49 -16.95
N ASP A 95 -4.77 -5.41 -16.87
CA ASP A 95 -3.55 -5.25 -17.67
C ASP A 95 -2.31 -5.74 -16.92
N VAL A 96 -2.17 -5.33 -15.65
CA VAL A 96 -1.02 -5.65 -14.78
C VAL A 96 -1.52 -5.92 -13.38
N GLN A 97 -0.93 -6.90 -12.69
CA GLN A 97 -1.44 -7.39 -11.40
C GLN A 97 -0.40 -7.22 -10.28
N PRO A 98 0.03 -5.99 -9.97
CA PRO A 98 0.97 -5.79 -8.87
C PRO A 98 0.29 -6.19 -7.54
N PRO A 99 0.90 -7.11 -6.75
CA PRO A 99 0.34 -7.57 -5.47
C PRO A 99 -0.07 -6.42 -4.54
N ALA A 100 0.76 -5.38 -4.46
CA ALA A 100 0.51 -4.20 -3.63
C ALA A 100 -0.79 -3.46 -3.97
N LEU A 101 -1.18 -3.38 -5.25
CA LEU A 101 -2.43 -2.72 -5.64
C LEU A 101 -3.64 -3.58 -5.28
N ILE A 102 -3.51 -4.91 -5.38
CA ILE A 102 -4.55 -5.85 -4.96
C ILE A 102 -4.78 -5.70 -3.46
N GLU A 103 -3.71 -5.71 -2.67
CA GLU A 103 -3.76 -5.52 -1.22
C GLU A 103 -4.38 -4.18 -0.81
N ALA A 104 -4.09 -3.09 -1.55
CA ALA A 104 -4.70 -1.80 -1.30
C ALA A 104 -6.24 -1.84 -1.37
N ILE A 105 -6.82 -2.72 -2.19
CA ILE A 105 -8.29 -2.85 -2.29
C ILE A 105 -8.91 -3.31 -0.96
N ALA A 106 -8.18 -4.06 -0.12
CA ALA A 106 -8.67 -4.50 1.19
C ALA A 106 -9.07 -3.30 2.08
N SER A 107 -8.33 -2.19 2.00
CA SER A 107 -8.58 -0.96 2.77
C SER A 107 -9.88 -0.26 2.40
N THR A 108 -10.49 -0.60 1.26
CA THR A 108 -11.73 0.04 0.77
C THR A 108 -13.00 -0.48 1.43
N ARG A 109 -12.93 -1.65 2.10
CA ARG A 109 -14.09 -2.38 2.65
C ARG A 109 -15.20 -2.67 1.62
N ALA A 110 -14.89 -2.63 0.33
CA ALA A 110 -15.84 -2.79 -0.77
C ALA A 110 -16.17 -4.27 -1.04
N ARG A 111 -16.71 -4.98 -0.05
CA ARG A 111 -17.03 -6.43 -0.13
C ARG A 111 -17.89 -6.84 -1.33
N HIS A 112 -18.75 -5.93 -1.80
CA HIS A 112 -19.59 -6.15 -2.99
C HIS A 112 -18.79 -6.31 -4.29
N LEU A 113 -17.49 -5.96 -4.29
CA LEU A 113 -16.60 -6.06 -5.44
C LEU A 113 -15.74 -7.33 -5.45
N VAL A 114 -15.85 -8.19 -4.42
CA VAL A 114 -15.06 -9.43 -4.30
C VAL A 114 -15.13 -10.28 -5.57
N GLY A 115 -16.33 -10.53 -6.11
CA GLY A 115 -16.49 -11.28 -7.35
C GLY A 115 -15.90 -10.60 -8.58
N THR A 116 -15.96 -9.26 -8.65
CA THR A 116 -15.37 -8.49 -9.76
C THR A 116 -13.85 -8.52 -9.69
N LEU A 117 -13.27 -8.39 -8.50
CA LEU A 117 -11.84 -8.50 -8.25
C LEU A 117 -11.31 -9.89 -8.66
N ALA A 118 -11.98 -10.96 -8.21
CA ALA A 118 -11.61 -12.33 -8.57
C ALA A 118 -11.59 -12.56 -10.09
N LYS A 119 -12.59 -12.03 -10.80
CA LYS A 119 -12.67 -12.11 -12.28
C LYS A 119 -11.57 -11.34 -12.98
N ALA A 120 -11.18 -10.17 -12.45
CA ALA A 120 -10.12 -9.36 -13.04
C ALA A 120 -8.74 -10.03 -12.87
N VAL A 121 -8.45 -10.60 -11.69
CA VAL A 121 -7.14 -11.19 -11.41
C VAL A 121 -6.97 -12.58 -12.03
N ARG A 122 -8.06 -13.35 -12.24
CA ARG A 122 -8.01 -14.72 -12.78
C ARG A 122 -7.04 -15.62 -11.99
N PHE A 123 -7.45 -15.94 -10.76
CA PHE A 123 -6.64 -16.64 -9.76
C PHE A 123 -5.82 -17.82 -10.30
N GLU A 124 -6.40 -18.66 -11.15
CA GLU A 124 -5.76 -19.85 -11.69
C GLU A 124 -4.60 -19.53 -12.65
N GLN A 125 -4.61 -18.36 -13.30
CA GLN A 125 -3.57 -17.91 -14.22
C GLN A 125 -2.53 -17.01 -13.55
N ALA A 126 -2.83 -16.51 -12.36
CA ALA A 126 -1.97 -15.59 -11.62
C ALA A 126 -0.73 -16.29 -11.04
N SER A 127 0.34 -15.53 -10.84
CA SER A 127 1.53 -16.00 -10.11
C SER A 127 1.22 -16.16 -8.63
N ASP A 128 2.04 -16.94 -7.92
CA ASP A 128 1.84 -17.19 -6.48
C ASP A 128 1.77 -15.91 -5.63
N PRO A 129 2.64 -14.88 -5.81
CA PRO A 129 2.51 -13.62 -5.08
C PRO A 129 1.16 -12.94 -5.30
N VAL A 130 0.64 -12.97 -6.53
CA VAL A 130 -0.65 -12.38 -6.88
C VAL A 130 -1.80 -13.18 -6.28
N ARG A 131 -1.71 -14.52 -6.30
CA ARG A 131 -2.70 -15.41 -5.66
C ARG A 131 -2.77 -15.17 -4.15
N ILE A 132 -1.62 -15.01 -3.49
CA ILE A 132 -1.54 -14.72 -2.06
C ILE A 132 -2.18 -13.36 -1.76
N ALA A 133 -1.78 -12.31 -2.48
CA ALA A 133 -2.35 -10.98 -2.32
C ALA A 133 -3.87 -10.97 -2.52
N LEU A 134 -4.35 -11.70 -3.54
CA LEU A 134 -5.78 -11.84 -3.79
C LEU A 134 -6.50 -12.58 -2.66
N ALA A 135 -5.95 -13.71 -2.19
CA ALA A 135 -6.53 -14.47 -1.08
C ALA A 135 -6.68 -13.59 0.17
N ASN A 136 -5.60 -12.90 0.56
CA ASN A 136 -5.60 -12.03 1.73
C ASN A 136 -6.58 -10.86 1.57
N THR A 137 -6.61 -10.24 0.39
CA THR A 137 -7.56 -9.16 0.09
C THR A 137 -9.01 -9.63 0.19
N VAL A 138 -9.33 -10.78 -0.41
CA VAL A 138 -10.69 -11.36 -0.35
C VAL A 138 -11.06 -11.74 1.09
N GLY A 139 -10.12 -12.31 1.85
CA GLY A 139 -10.30 -12.61 3.27
C GLY A 139 -10.58 -11.39 4.13
N GLU A 140 -9.86 -10.30 3.91
CA GLU A 140 -10.03 -9.01 4.58
C GLU A 140 -11.36 -8.33 4.23
N LEU A 141 -11.80 -8.41 2.97
CA LEU A 141 -13.09 -7.87 2.53
C LEU A 141 -14.27 -8.65 3.14
N GLY A 142 -14.13 -9.96 3.29
CA GLY A 142 -15.11 -10.85 3.92
C GLY A 142 -16.47 -10.94 3.21
N GLY A 143 -17.43 -11.57 3.87
CA GLY A 143 -18.76 -11.87 3.33
C GLY A 143 -18.86 -13.25 2.68
N GLU A 144 -20.08 -13.74 2.45
CA GLU A 144 -20.34 -15.08 1.89
C GLU A 144 -19.65 -15.31 0.55
N ALA A 145 -19.71 -14.32 -0.36
CA ALA A 145 -19.04 -14.42 -1.65
C ALA A 145 -17.51 -14.59 -1.53
N ALA A 146 -16.89 -14.04 -0.48
CA ALA A 146 -15.47 -14.24 -0.21
C ALA A 146 -15.19 -15.66 0.28
N ILE A 147 -16.04 -16.18 1.17
CA ILE A 147 -15.96 -17.56 1.68
C ILE A 147 -16.07 -18.55 0.53
N ASP A 148 -17.11 -18.42 -0.30
CA ASP A 148 -17.35 -19.30 -1.46
C ASP A 148 -16.16 -19.32 -2.42
N LEU A 149 -15.58 -18.16 -2.71
CA LEU A 149 -14.41 -18.06 -3.59
C LEU A 149 -13.17 -18.70 -2.99
N LEU A 150 -12.88 -18.42 -1.71
CA LEU A 150 -11.71 -18.98 -1.04
C LEU A 150 -11.80 -20.50 -0.90
N GLU A 151 -12.99 -21.04 -0.63
CA GLU A 151 -13.24 -22.48 -0.63
C GLU A 151 -13.07 -23.08 -2.03
N GLY A 152 -13.62 -22.42 -3.05
CA GLY A 152 -13.45 -22.82 -4.45
C GLY A 152 -11.98 -22.87 -4.86
N TRP A 153 -11.20 -21.85 -4.51
CA TRP A 153 -9.77 -21.79 -4.80
C TRP A 153 -8.97 -22.87 -4.06
N LEU A 154 -9.31 -23.21 -2.81
CA LEU A 154 -8.64 -24.28 -2.07
C LEU A 154 -8.74 -25.67 -2.72
N ILE A 155 -9.77 -25.90 -3.54
CA ILE A 155 -9.98 -27.16 -4.26
C ILE A 155 -9.09 -27.24 -5.52
N ALA A 156 -8.49 -26.12 -5.96
CA ALA A 156 -7.60 -26.11 -7.11
C ALA A 156 -6.36 -27.01 -6.89
N LYS A 157 -6.02 -27.81 -7.92
CA LYS A 157 -5.02 -28.87 -7.81
C LYS A 157 -3.56 -28.36 -7.81
N ASP A 158 -3.31 -27.16 -8.33
CA ASP A 158 -1.96 -26.65 -8.63
C ASP A 158 -1.53 -25.48 -7.75
N LEU A 159 -1.91 -25.52 -6.46
CA LEU A 159 -1.50 -24.51 -5.50
C LEU A 159 -0.22 -24.92 -4.77
N SER A 160 0.74 -24.00 -4.71
CA SER A 160 1.92 -24.16 -3.88
C SER A 160 1.54 -24.23 -2.39
N PRO A 161 2.40 -24.81 -1.53
CA PRO A 161 2.14 -24.86 -0.09
C PRO A 161 1.86 -23.49 0.52
N SER A 162 2.57 -22.45 0.06
CA SER A 162 2.40 -21.07 0.52
C SER A 162 1.02 -20.53 0.16
N VAL A 163 0.58 -20.67 -1.10
CA VAL A 163 -0.76 -20.23 -1.52
C VAL A 163 -1.85 -20.98 -0.75
N LYS A 164 -1.70 -22.29 -0.54
CA LYS A 164 -2.64 -23.09 0.27
C LYS A 164 -2.69 -22.64 1.73
N HIS A 165 -1.58 -22.19 2.30
CA HIS A 165 -1.55 -21.67 3.67
C HIS A 165 -2.34 -20.36 3.76
N GLU A 166 -2.03 -19.40 2.89
CA GLU A 166 -2.65 -18.08 2.86
C GLU A 166 -4.16 -18.17 2.57
N LEU A 167 -4.58 -19.04 1.65
CA LEU A 167 -6.01 -19.28 1.41
C LEU A 167 -6.76 -19.78 2.65
N ARG A 168 -6.17 -20.69 3.43
CA ARG A 168 -6.80 -21.19 4.67
C ARG A 168 -6.88 -20.10 5.72
N PHE A 169 -5.83 -19.30 5.84
CA PHE A 169 -5.82 -18.14 6.73
C PHE A 169 -6.88 -17.12 6.34
N ALA A 170 -6.91 -16.73 5.06
CA ALA A 170 -7.91 -15.83 4.49
C ALA A 170 -9.34 -16.36 4.66
N LEU A 171 -9.57 -17.66 4.51
CA LEU A 171 -10.89 -18.27 4.72
C LEU A 171 -11.33 -18.18 6.19
N ALA A 172 -10.43 -18.48 7.13
CA ALA A 172 -10.71 -18.33 8.55
C ALA A 172 -11.01 -16.86 8.91
N LEU A 173 -10.28 -15.93 8.30
CA LEU A 173 -10.49 -14.50 8.46
C LEU A 173 -11.84 -14.04 7.89
N ALA A 174 -12.20 -14.49 6.68
CA ALA A 174 -13.47 -14.16 6.02
C ALA A 174 -14.66 -14.59 6.88
N ARG A 175 -14.64 -15.84 7.39
CA ARG A 175 -15.68 -16.37 8.28
C ARG A 175 -15.84 -15.52 9.54
N ARG A 176 -14.73 -15.20 10.23
CA ARG A 176 -14.75 -14.32 11.42
C ARG A 176 -15.29 -12.93 11.12
N ARG A 177 -15.06 -12.39 9.92
CA ARG A 177 -15.58 -11.08 9.52
C ARG A 177 -17.06 -11.12 9.18
N THR A 178 -17.53 -12.21 8.58
CA THR A 178 -18.95 -12.40 8.27
C THR A 178 -19.79 -12.58 9.54
N GLU A 179 -19.29 -13.30 10.53
CA GLU A 179 -19.98 -13.55 11.82
C GLU A 179 -20.13 -12.30 12.72
N ARG A 180 -19.39 -11.22 12.45
CA ARG A 180 -19.39 -9.99 13.27
C ARG A 180 -20.41 -8.93 12.79
N LEU A 181 -21.23 -9.26 11.79
CA LEU A 181 -22.22 -8.36 11.18
C LEU A 181 -23.64 -8.89 11.40
#